data_AF-A0A841EPS2-F1
#
_entry.id   AF-A0A841EPS2-F1
#
_cell.length_a   1.000
_cell.length_b   1.000
_cell.length_c   1.000
_cell.angle_alpha   90.00
_cell.angle_beta   90.00
_cell.angle_gamma   90.00
#
_symmetry.space_group_name_H-M   'P 1'
#
loop_
_entity.id
_entity.type
_entity.pdbx_description
1 polymer ?
#
loop_
_entity_poly.entity_id
_entity_poly.type
_entity_poly.pdbx_seq_one_letter_code
_entity_poly.pdbx_strand_id
1 'polypeptide(L)' 'MTKKTTVTTNYRRADNGQYTTKKYAENHPKTTVKETDKK' A
#
# COMPACT_ATOMS: atom_id res chain seq x y z
N MET A 1 -10.63 17.21 -20.18
CA MET A 1 -10.33 15.83 -19.73
C MET A 1 -9.89 15.89 -18.27
N THR A 2 -10.81 15.68 -17.33
CA THR A 2 -10.51 15.63 -15.90
C THR A 2 -9.68 14.38 -15.61
N LYS A 3 -8.39 14.55 -15.25
CA LYS A 3 -7.54 13.45 -14.82
C LYS A 3 -8.17 12.81 -13.59
N LYS A 4 -8.72 11.60 -13.73
CA LYS A 4 -9.20 10.80 -12.60
C LYS A 4 -7.96 10.37 -11.83
N THR A 5 -7.63 11.09 -10.77
CA THR A 5 -6.51 10.77 -9.87
C THR A 5 -6.80 9.40 -9.24
N THR A 6 -6.33 8.34 -9.87
CA THR A 6 -6.47 6.97 -9.36
C THR A 6 -5.55 6.83 -8.17
N VAL A 7 -6.14 6.97 -6.98
CA VAL A 7 -5.45 6.74 -5.71
C VAL A 7 -5.14 5.25 -5.62
N THR A 8 -3.88 4.87 -5.79
CA THR A 8 -3.45 3.48 -5.69
C THR A 8 -2.98 3.24 -4.27
N THR A 9 -3.68 2.36 -3.55
CA THR A 9 -3.26 1.94 -2.21
C THR A 9 -2.38 0.70 -2.33
N ASN A 10 -1.09 0.87 -2.05
CA ASN A 10 -0.10 -0.19 -2.01
C ASN A 10 0.19 -0.56 -0.54
N TYR A 11 0.53 -1.81 -0.30
CA TYR A 11 0.98 -2.26 1.02
C TYR A 11 2.42 -2.73 0.86
N ARG A 12 3.33 -2.20 1.65
CA ARG A 12 4.76 -2.51 1.58
C ARG A 12 5.26 -2.92 2.95
N ARG A 13 5.96 -4.05 3.02
CA ARG A 13 6.58 -4.52 4.25
C ARG A 13 7.68 -3.56 4.69
N ALA A 14 7.66 -3.18 5.97
CA ALA A 14 8.69 -2.35 6.58
C ALA A 14 10.00 -3.11 6.78
N ASP A 15 9.94 -4.43 6.94
CA ASP A 15 11.09 -5.29 7.20
C ASP A 15 12.00 -5.48 5.98
N ASN A 16 11.41 -5.62 4.78
CA ASN A 16 12.16 -6.00 3.58
C ASN A 16 11.75 -5.21 2.32
N GLY A 17 10.83 -4.25 2.43
CA GLY A 17 10.38 -3.45 1.30
C GLY A 17 9.51 -4.18 0.28
N GLN A 18 9.13 -5.44 0.51
CA GLN A 18 8.31 -6.20 -0.44
C GLN A 18 6.86 -5.71 -0.43
N TYR A 19 6.28 -5.58 -1.62
CA TYR A 19 4.85 -5.33 -1.74
C TYR A 19 4.06 -6.55 -1.30
N THR A 20 2.99 -6.30 -0.58
CA THR A 20 2.14 -7.33 -0.01
C THR A 20 0.67 -7.01 -0.24
N THR A 21 -0.18 -7.96 0.11
CA THR A 21 -1.63 -7.81 -0.06
C THR A 21 -2.24 -7.11 1.14
N LYS A 22 -3.41 -6.52 0.95
CA LYS A 22 -4.19 -5.91 2.04
C LYS A 22 -4.40 -6.89 3.20
N LYS A 23 -4.76 -8.15 2.90
CA LYS A 23 -5.01 -9.17 3.93
C LYS A 23 -3.77 -9.45 4.78
N TYR A 24 -2.60 -9.48 4.15
CA TYR A 24 -1.34 -9.62 4.89
C TYR A 24 -1.08 -8.41 5.77
N ALA A 25 -1.31 -7.20 5.25
CA ALA A 25 -1.17 -5.95 5.99
C ALA A 25 -2.12 -5.86 7.20
N GLU A 26 -3.35 -6.33 7.06
CA GLU A 26 -4.34 -6.38 8.15
C GLU A 26 -3.93 -7.35 9.26
N ASN A 27 -3.32 -8.49 8.89
CA ASN A 27 -2.77 -9.44 9.87
C ASN A 27 -1.43 -8.97 10.47
N HIS A 28 -0.67 -8.15 9.75
CA HIS A 28 0.66 -7.66 10.16
C HIS A 28 0.76 -6.13 10.08
N PRO A 29 -0.06 -5.38 10.84
CA PRO A 29 -0.11 -3.92 10.75
C PRO A 29 1.17 -3.28 11.30
N LYS A 30 1.90 -3.97 12.17
CA LYS A 30 3.15 -3.48 12.76
C LYS A 30 4.33 -3.52 11.77
N THR A 31 4.32 -4.45 10.83
CA THR A 31 5.43 -4.66 9.88
C THR A 31 5.02 -4.31 8.45
N THR A 32 3.85 -3.71 8.24
CA THR A 32 3.36 -3.36 6.91
C THR A 32 2.95 -1.89 6.88
N VAL A 33 3.53 -1.15 5.94
CA VAL A 33 3.22 0.24 5.63
C VAL A 33 2.15 0.28 4.55
N LYS A 34 1.10 1.06 4.79
CA LYS A 34 0.08 1.38 3.78
C LYS A 34 0.49 2.66 3.06
N GLU A 35 0.91 2.52 1.81
CA GLU A 35 1.31 3.63 0.96
C GLU A 35 0.14 4.00 0.05
N THR A 36 -0.17 5.29 -0.04
CA THR A 36 -1.26 5.80 -0.88
C THR A 36 -0.65 6.72 -1.91
N ASP A 37 -0.51 6.23 -3.14
CA ASP A 37 0.08 6.98 -4.24
C ASP A 37 -1.02 7.70 -5.02
N LYS A 38 -0.82 9.01 -5.24
CA LYS A 38 -1.67 9.82 -6.11
C LYS A 38 -0.96 9.97 -7.45
N LYS A 39 -1.41 9.22 -8.45
CA LYS A 39 -0.94 9.32 -9.83
C LYS A 39 -1.56 10.50 -10.57
#